data_AF-A0ABD1XXD8-F1
#
_entry.id   AF-A0ABD1XXD8-F1
#
_cell.length_a   1.000
_cell.length_b   1.000
_cell.length_c   1.000
_cell.angle_alpha   90.00
_cell.angle_beta   90.00
_cell.angle_gamma   90.00
#
_symmetry.space_group_name_H-M   'P 1'
#
loop_
_entity.id
_entity.type
_entity.pdbx_description
1 polymer ?
#
loop_
_entity_poly.entity_id
_entity_poly.type
_entity_poly.pdbx_seq_one_letter_code
_entity_poly.pdbx_strand_id
1 'polypeptide(L)'
;MINTRATLSHFQRKLGIKTKEIEERGWWSSLGLRGKMQSLVRLHSFQSTGFPIFDSSVSLGREGSKIPSHIALTRNWQCGIRRVFAAMGISAGGYTETNLVRETKSLCAELCKQFYGLGWVSGTGGSITVKVHDPSIPVGEQLIVMAPSGVQKERMLPEDMYVMSSDGSVLSAPTPKPSPHRPPKCSECGPLFLKAYTMRNAGAVIHSHGLESALATMINPTATEFRITHMEMIKGIAGHGYYDELVVPIIENSAREYELTDALAEAIAAYPKSTAVLVRNHGIYIWGDTWIQAKTQAECYHYLFEAALRLHQLGLDSADPKHGPLRAVGPRGTEAVSTENGKISDGKKYPKVIVLDIEGTTTPISFVYDVLFPYVKKHAASHLLSTYDSTETQDDIKLLRKQIQEDLDNGVPGATPVPSAEAPKEEVVSALEANVVAMIQADRKITALKELQGHIWRVGFQKGELQGDVYDDVPIALAEWHKMGIKTYIYSSGSREAQRLLFGNTKHGDLRRYLCGYFDTTTGPKREARSYAEICLSVGVDSASDVLFATDVLAEAVAAKEAGVNAVLMLRPGNALLPPDHGFKTSKTLDEIL
;
A
#
# COMPACT_ATOMS: atom_id res chain seq x y z
N MET A 1 2.40 -40.42 18.50
CA MET A 1 3.68 -40.71 19.19
C MET A 1 4.36 -41.88 18.49
N ILE A 2 5.34 -41.57 17.66
CA ILE A 2 6.25 -42.55 17.03
C ILE A 2 7.66 -42.18 17.53
N ASN A 3 8.42 -43.22 17.86
CA ASN A 3 9.46 -43.29 18.89
C ASN A 3 10.81 -42.68 18.44
N THR A 4 11.23 -41.57 19.05
CA THR A 4 12.44 -40.77 18.77
C THR A 4 13.76 -41.33 19.32
N ARG A 5 13.81 -42.60 19.76
CA ARG A 5 15.03 -43.21 20.33
C ARG A 5 15.93 -43.95 19.35
N ALA A 6 15.50 -44.19 18.10
CA ALA A 6 16.31 -44.95 17.14
C ALA A 6 17.33 -44.09 16.36
N THR A 7 17.10 -42.78 16.19
CA THR A 7 17.93 -41.89 15.36
C THR A 7 19.18 -41.35 16.07
N LEU A 8 19.20 -41.29 17.41
CA LEU A 8 20.37 -40.79 18.16
C LEU A 8 21.56 -41.77 18.17
N SER A 9 21.30 -43.08 18.13
CA SER A 9 22.36 -44.10 18.22
C SER A 9 23.18 -44.25 16.93
N HIS A 10 22.64 -43.79 15.80
CA HIS A 10 23.33 -43.77 14.50
C HIS A 10 24.24 -42.55 14.34
N PHE A 11 23.87 -41.42 14.93
CA PHE A 11 24.65 -40.17 14.86
C PHE A 11 25.87 -40.18 15.81
N GLN A 12 25.73 -40.78 16.99
CA GLN A 12 26.80 -40.86 17.99
C GLN A 12 27.96 -41.79 17.60
N ARG A 13 27.73 -42.73 16.68
CA ARG A 13 28.78 -43.66 16.19
C ARG A 13 29.64 -43.06 15.07
N LYS A 14 29.19 -41.97 14.42
CA LYS A 14 29.85 -41.37 13.24
C LYS A 14 30.77 -40.20 13.56
N LEU A 15 30.69 -39.63 14.77
CA LEU A 15 31.42 -38.40 15.14
C LEU A 15 32.44 -38.55 16.29
N GLY A 16 32.60 -39.72 16.92
CA GLY A 16 33.78 -40.03 17.74
C GLY A 16 34.09 -39.09 18.91
N ILE A 17 33.09 -38.45 19.53
CA ILE A 17 33.27 -37.55 20.68
C ILE A 17 32.68 -38.19 21.94
N LYS A 18 33.51 -38.36 22.98
CA LYS A 18 33.09 -38.81 24.32
C LYS A 18 32.39 -37.67 25.05
N THR A 19 31.19 -37.93 25.54
CA THR A 19 30.36 -37.04 26.35
C THR A 19 30.92 -36.88 27.76
N LYS A 20 31.56 -35.76 28.04
CA LYS A 20 31.53 -35.07 29.34
C LYS A 20 32.07 -33.65 29.15
N GLU A 21 31.39 -32.68 29.74
CA GLU A 21 31.66 -31.23 29.74
C GLU A 21 31.12 -30.43 28.54
N ILE A 22 29.79 -30.27 28.45
CA ILE A 22 29.17 -28.98 28.06
C ILE A 22 27.85 -28.84 28.85
N GLU A 23 27.99 -28.63 30.15
CA GLU A 23 27.08 -27.77 30.92
C GLU A 23 27.99 -26.68 31.51
N GLU A 24 27.50 -25.44 31.49
CA GLU A 24 28.10 -24.19 32.01
C GLU A 24 28.75 -23.22 31.00
N ARG A 25 28.12 -22.03 30.94
CA ARG A 25 28.65 -20.68 30.55
C ARG A 25 28.80 -20.46 29.03
N GLY A 26 28.26 -19.41 28.41
CA GLY A 26 28.02 -18.04 28.86
C GLY A 26 29.04 -17.08 28.25
N TRP A 27 28.75 -16.56 27.04
CA TRP A 27 29.31 -15.37 26.35
C TRP A 27 30.83 -15.26 26.12
N TRP A 28 31.27 -15.04 24.87
CA TRP A 28 31.99 -13.84 24.38
C TRP A 28 32.44 -14.02 22.92
N SER A 29 32.36 -12.92 22.19
CA SER A 29 32.85 -12.66 20.85
C SER A 29 34.39 -12.59 20.78
N SER A 30 34.89 -12.72 19.55
CA SER A 30 36.25 -12.36 19.08
C SER A 30 37.42 -13.28 19.47
N LEU A 31 37.87 -14.07 18.50
CA LEU A 31 39.29 -14.37 18.28
C LEU A 31 39.42 -14.84 16.83
N GLY A 32 39.57 -13.86 15.94
CA GLY A 32 40.09 -14.14 14.61
C GLY A 32 41.51 -14.66 14.75
N LEU A 33 41.78 -15.83 14.17
CA LEU A 33 43.07 -16.17 13.60
C LEU A 33 42.94 -17.41 12.70
N ARG A 34 43.24 -17.17 11.42
CA ARG A 34 43.55 -18.17 10.41
C ARG A 34 44.73 -19.02 10.88
N GLY A 35 44.71 -20.31 10.53
CA GLY A 35 45.94 -21.04 10.20
C GLY A 35 46.21 -22.30 11.01
N LYS A 36 45.70 -23.43 10.51
CA LYS A 36 46.44 -24.70 10.30
C LYS A 36 45.55 -25.57 9.37
N MET A 37 45.79 -25.50 8.06
CA MET A 37 46.58 -26.46 7.28
C MET A 37 46.00 -27.88 7.34
N GLN A 38 45.34 -28.30 6.26
CA GLN A 38 45.97 -28.98 5.12
C GLN A 38 46.20 -30.47 5.39
N SER A 39 45.28 -31.28 4.88
CA SER A 39 45.62 -32.52 4.20
C SER A 39 44.46 -32.89 3.28
N LEU A 40 44.47 -32.42 2.03
CA LEU A 40 43.95 -33.12 0.84
C LEU A 40 43.97 -32.21 -0.41
N VAL A 41 45.11 -31.57 -0.69
CA VAL A 41 45.43 -31.10 -2.06
C VAL A 41 46.92 -31.36 -2.33
N ARG A 42 47.20 -32.52 -2.93
CA ARG A 42 48.32 -32.89 -3.82
C ARG A 42 47.62 -33.74 -4.88
N LEU A 43 47.69 -33.58 -6.20
CA LEU A 43 48.44 -32.77 -7.15
C LEU A 43 47.40 -32.31 -8.20
N HIS A 44 47.41 -31.09 -8.72
CA HIS A 44 48.26 -30.69 -9.84
C HIS A 44 48.44 -29.16 -9.86
N SER A 45 49.70 -28.74 -9.89
CA SER A 45 50.19 -27.38 -10.14
C SER A 45 50.49 -27.18 -11.63
N PHE A 46 50.37 -25.94 -12.13
CA PHE A 46 51.36 -25.18 -12.93
C PHE A 46 50.68 -23.83 -13.33
N GLN A 47 50.95 -22.75 -12.57
CA GLN A 47 51.83 -21.60 -12.92
C GLN A 47 51.39 -20.86 -14.21
N SER A 48 50.77 -19.68 -14.11
CA SER A 48 51.33 -18.33 -13.85
C SER A 48 52.05 -17.67 -15.02
N THR A 49 51.63 -16.42 -15.30
CA THR A 49 52.39 -15.22 -15.72
C THR A 49 52.03 -14.62 -17.09
N GLY A 50 51.84 -13.29 -17.10
CA GLY A 50 52.15 -12.43 -18.25
C GLY A 50 51.04 -11.48 -18.70
N PHE A 51 51.00 -10.26 -18.14
CA PHE A 51 50.61 -9.05 -18.88
C PHE A 51 51.74 -8.71 -19.89
N PRO A 52 51.50 -8.01 -21.04
CA PRO A 52 51.32 -6.55 -20.98
C PRO A 52 50.44 -5.88 -22.07
N ILE A 53 50.23 -4.60 -21.78
CA ILE A 53 49.69 -3.44 -22.51
C ILE A 53 50.30 -3.27 -23.93
N PHE A 54 49.51 -2.87 -24.94
CA PHE A 54 49.69 -1.64 -25.75
C PHE A 54 48.60 -1.41 -26.82
N ASP A 55 48.56 -0.14 -27.20
CA ASP A 55 47.64 0.73 -27.92
C ASP A 55 47.62 0.58 -29.47
N SER A 56 46.74 1.37 -30.11
CA SER A 56 46.76 1.89 -31.51
C SER A 56 46.02 1.16 -32.66
N SER A 57 44.89 1.77 -33.04
CA SER A 57 44.52 2.36 -34.35
C SER A 57 44.62 1.60 -35.72
N VAL A 58 43.59 1.86 -36.54
CA VAL A 58 43.53 1.90 -38.04
C VAL A 58 43.06 0.66 -38.85
N SER A 59 41.80 0.77 -39.30
CA SER A 59 41.18 0.57 -40.64
C SER A 59 41.15 -0.78 -41.42
N LEU A 60 39.91 -1.12 -41.80
CA LEU A 60 39.38 -1.57 -43.12
C LEU A 60 40.00 -2.77 -43.86
N GLY A 61 39.17 -3.78 -44.14
CA GLY A 61 39.32 -4.60 -45.37
C GLY A 61 38.85 -6.06 -45.31
N ARG A 62 37.57 -6.27 -45.65
CA ARG A 62 36.91 -7.41 -46.36
C ARG A 62 37.42 -8.86 -46.30
N GLU A 63 36.39 -9.73 -46.26
CA GLU A 63 36.25 -11.10 -46.80
C GLU A 63 36.62 -12.31 -45.91
N GLY A 64 35.56 -13.01 -45.45
CA GLY A 64 35.24 -14.30 -46.06
C GLY A 64 35.76 -15.59 -45.43
N SER A 65 35.08 -16.02 -44.35
CA SER A 65 34.56 -17.39 -44.14
C SER A 65 35.40 -18.46 -43.38
N LYS A 66 34.64 -19.13 -42.48
CA LYS A 66 34.79 -20.44 -41.81
C LYS A 66 35.53 -20.48 -40.46
N ILE A 67 34.76 -20.36 -39.37
CA ILE A 67 35.11 -20.82 -38.01
C ILE A 67 34.15 -21.97 -37.63
N PRO A 68 34.63 -23.09 -37.04
CA PRO A 68 33.80 -24.24 -36.67
C PRO A 68 32.91 -23.99 -35.44
N SER A 69 31.87 -24.81 -35.33
CA SER A 69 30.66 -24.67 -34.52
C SER A 69 30.83 -24.72 -32.99
N HIS A 70 29.98 -23.91 -32.33
CA HIS A 70 29.71 -23.76 -30.89
C HIS A 70 29.27 -25.03 -30.12
N ILE A 71 29.37 -26.23 -30.70
CA ILE A 71 28.81 -27.48 -30.14
C ILE A 71 29.74 -28.16 -29.13
N ALA A 72 31.04 -27.82 -29.11
CA ALA A 72 32.00 -28.51 -28.25
C ALA A 72 32.04 -27.98 -26.80
N LEU A 73 31.65 -26.73 -26.54
CA LEU A 73 31.73 -26.09 -25.22
C LEU A 73 30.47 -26.31 -24.34
N THR A 74 29.32 -26.66 -24.94
CA THR A 74 28.08 -26.95 -24.21
C THR A 74 28.02 -28.37 -23.62
N ARG A 75 28.84 -29.31 -24.12
CA ARG A 75 28.87 -30.70 -23.62
C ARG A 75 29.59 -30.87 -22.27
N ASN A 76 30.56 -30.02 -21.94
CA ASN A 76 31.30 -30.15 -20.67
C ASN A 76 30.54 -29.59 -19.46
N TRP A 77 29.56 -28.70 -19.65
CA TRP A 77 28.74 -28.14 -18.59
C TRP A 77 27.57 -29.04 -18.16
N GLN A 78 26.91 -29.73 -19.11
CA GLN A 78 25.92 -30.77 -18.79
C GLN A 78 26.49 -31.91 -17.93
N CYS A 79 27.82 -32.07 -17.91
CA CYS A 79 28.51 -33.12 -17.18
C CYS A 79 28.76 -32.77 -15.70
N GLY A 80 28.95 -31.49 -15.37
CA GLY A 80 29.20 -31.03 -13.99
C GLY A 80 27.99 -31.17 -13.08
N ILE A 81 26.83 -30.73 -13.59
CA ILE A 81 25.54 -30.83 -12.92
C ILE A 81 25.13 -32.31 -12.73
N ARG A 82 25.32 -33.16 -13.76
CA ARG A 82 25.09 -34.60 -13.64
C ARG A 82 26.00 -35.30 -12.63
N ARG A 83 27.23 -34.82 -12.40
CA ARG A 83 28.16 -35.40 -11.42
C ARG A 83 27.77 -35.07 -9.98
N VAL A 84 27.26 -33.87 -9.71
CA VAL A 84 26.71 -33.51 -8.40
C VAL A 84 25.43 -34.30 -8.12
N PHE A 85 24.57 -34.46 -9.13
CA PHE A 85 23.32 -35.24 -9.01
C PHE A 85 23.53 -36.75 -8.85
N ALA A 86 24.55 -37.33 -9.49
CA ALA A 86 24.92 -38.72 -9.28
C ALA A 86 25.48 -38.98 -7.86
N ALA A 87 26.13 -37.99 -7.25
CA ALA A 87 26.64 -38.08 -5.88
C ALA A 87 25.53 -37.96 -4.81
N MET A 88 24.36 -37.37 -5.17
CA MET A 88 23.21 -37.17 -4.27
C MET A 88 22.04 -38.15 -4.50
N GLY A 89 22.10 -39.01 -5.53
CA GLY A 89 21.10 -40.05 -5.78
C GLY A 89 19.73 -39.56 -6.28
N ILE A 90 19.62 -38.29 -6.70
CA ILE A 90 18.36 -37.68 -7.17
C ILE A 90 18.35 -37.67 -8.70
N SER A 91 17.35 -38.29 -9.31
CA SER A 91 17.15 -38.21 -10.77
C SER A 91 16.73 -36.79 -11.18
N ALA A 92 17.13 -36.34 -12.37
CA ALA A 92 16.82 -34.98 -12.85
C ALA A 92 15.31 -34.65 -12.86
N GLY A 93 14.43 -35.65 -12.94
CA GLY A 93 12.97 -35.49 -12.83
C GLY A 93 12.44 -35.35 -11.39
N GLY A 94 13.19 -35.80 -10.37
CA GLY A 94 12.75 -35.72 -8.97
C GLY A 94 12.88 -34.32 -8.37
N TYR A 95 13.82 -33.49 -8.85
CA TYR A 95 14.06 -32.16 -8.31
C TYR A 95 13.03 -31.12 -8.79
N THR A 96 12.53 -31.27 -10.03
CA THR A 96 11.48 -30.40 -10.62
C THR A 96 10.09 -30.62 -10.01
N GLU A 97 9.91 -31.68 -9.21
CA GLU A 97 8.63 -32.04 -8.59
C GLU A 97 8.65 -31.96 -7.06
N THR A 98 9.66 -31.31 -6.47
CA THR A 98 9.74 -31.10 -5.02
C THR A 98 8.57 -30.26 -4.50
N ASN A 99 8.28 -30.39 -3.21
CA ASN A 99 7.21 -29.58 -2.57
C ASN A 99 7.46 -28.08 -2.73
N LEU A 100 8.72 -27.62 -2.62
CA LEU A 100 9.08 -26.22 -2.83
C LEU A 100 8.75 -25.72 -4.24
N VAL A 101 9.00 -26.53 -5.27
CA VAL A 101 8.63 -26.18 -6.65
C VAL A 101 7.12 -26.10 -6.78
N ARG A 102 6.36 -27.04 -6.20
CA ARG A 102 4.89 -27.03 -6.23
C ARG A 102 4.30 -25.81 -5.53
N GLU A 103 4.82 -25.48 -4.35
CA GLU A 103 4.42 -24.27 -3.60
C GLU A 103 4.71 -23.00 -4.40
N THR A 104 5.89 -22.92 -5.04
CA THR A 104 6.26 -21.78 -5.88
C THR A 104 5.34 -21.66 -7.11
N LYS A 105 4.97 -22.78 -7.73
CA LYS A 105 3.98 -22.80 -8.84
C LYS A 105 2.61 -22.28 -8.38
N SER A 106 2.13 -22.72 -7.22
CA SER A 106 0.88 -22.23 -6.64
C SER A 106 0.92 -20.74 -6.33
N LEU A 107 2.03 -20.26 -5.77
CA LEU A 107 2.25 -18.85 -5.50
C LEU A 107 2.20 -18.01 -6.78
N CYS A 108 2.90 -18.42 -7.85
CA CYS A 108 2.86 -17.72 -9.13
C CYS A 108 1.43 -17.64 -9.70
N ALA A 109 0.65 -18.71 -9.59
CA ALA A 109 -0.73 -18.75 -10.07
C ALA A 109 -1.63 -17.80 -9.26
N GLU A 110 -1.47 -17.79 -7.94
CA GLU A 110 -2.18 -16.88 -7.05
C GLU A 110 -1.85 -15.41 -7.34
N LEU A 111 -0.56 -15.08 -7.49
CA LEU A 111 -0.12 -13.72 -7.81
C LEU A 111 -0.64 -13.25 -9.17
N CYS A 112 -0.60 -14.10 -10.20
CA CYS A 112 -1.19 -13.78 -11.50
C CYS A 112 -2.68 -13.44 -11.38
N LYS A 113 -3.45 -14.16 -10.56
CA LYS A 113 -4.86 -13.86 -10.32
C LYS A 113 -5.06 -12.52 -9.61
N GLN A 114 -4.24 -12.21 -8.60
CA GLN A 114 -4.28 -10.92 -7.92
C GLN A 114 -3.94 -9.77 -8.88
N PHE A 115 -2.88 -9.91 -9.65
CA PHE A 115 -2.43 -8.89 -10.60
C PHE A 115 -3.44 -8.64 -11.72
N TYR A 116 -4.17 -9.67 -12.14
CA TYR A 116 -5.28 -9.49 -13.07
C TYR A 116 -6.38 -8.60 -12.46
N GLY A 117 -6.74 -8.84 -11.20
CA GLY A 117 -7.73 -8.03 -10.48
C GLY A 117 -7.32 -6.56 -10.31
N LEU A 118 -6.01 -6.29 -10.28
CA LEU A 118 -5.42 -4.93 -10.27
C LEU A 118 -5.27 -4.31 -11.67
N GLY A 119 -5.57 -5.07 -12.73
CA GLY A 119 -5.46 -4.61 -14.13
C GLY A 119 -4.06 -4.74 -14.75
N TRP A 120 -3.07 -5.25 -14.02
CA TRP A 120 -1.66 -5.28 -14.44
C TRP A 120 -1.34 -6.33 -15.51
N VAL A 121 -2.06 -7.45 -15.53
CA VAL A 121 -1.82 -8.59 -16.42
C VAL A 121 -3.08 -8.99 -17.21
N SER A 122 -3.72 -8.00 -17.82
CA SER A 122 -5.01 -8.13 -18.50
C SER A 122 -4.92 -8.80 -19.89
N GLY A 123 -6.00 -9.45 -20.33
CA GLY A 123 -6.11 -10.13 -21.63
C GLY A 123 -5.27 -11.40 -21.69
N THR A 124 -3.97 -11.25 -22.00
CA THR A 124 -2.92 -12.29 -21.86
C THR A 124 -1.54 -11.67 -21.60
N GLY A 125 -1.46 -10.35 -21.47
CA GLY A 125 -0.23 -9.61 -21.30
C GLY A 125 0.32 -9.75 -19.89
N GLY A 126 1.63 -9.54 -19.76
CA GLY A 126 2.32 -9.54 -18.48
C GLY A 126 2.62 -10.94 -17.97
N SER A 127 3.46 -11.01 -16.95
CA SER A 127 3.88 -12.28 -16.37
C SER A 127 4.54 -12.09 -15.02
N ILE A 128 4.74 -13.20 -14.31
CA ILE A 128 5.58 -13.28 -13.13
C ILE A 128 6.52 -14.48 -13.27
N THR A 129 7.72 -14.31 -12.73
CA THR A 129 8.66 -15.40 -12.54
C THR A 129 9.31 -15.30 -11.15
N VAL A 130 9.52 -16.45 -10.51
CA VAL A 130 9.99 -16.55 -9.13
C VAL A 130 11.03 -17.66 -9.03
N LYS A 131 12.16 -17.39 -8.36
CA LYS A 131 13.13 -18.43 -7.99
C LYS A 131 12.56 -19.28 -6.86
N VAL A 132 12.70 -20.59 -7.00
CA VAL A 132 12.36 -21.55 -5.95
C VAL A 132 13.37 -21.39 -4.82
N HIS A 133 12.90 -20.99 -3.64
CA HIS A 133 13.77 -20.77 -2.48
C HIS A 133 14.08 -22.10 -1.79
N ASP A 134 15.20 -22.71 -2.17
CA ASP A 134 15.71 -23.95 -1.59
C ASP A 134 17.00 -23.64 -0.82
N PRO A 135 17.00 -23.67 0.52
CA PRO A 135 18.16 -23.29 1.32
C PRO A 135 19.35 -24.24 1.13
N SER A 136 19.15 -25.40 0.49
CA SER A 136 20.24 -26.33 0.15
C SER A 136 20.95 -25.98 -1.16
N ILE A 137 20.41 -25.06 -1.96
CA ILE A 137 20.96 -24.66 -3.26
C ILE A 137 21.42 -23.20 -3.22
N PRO A 138 22.61 -22.87 -3.76
CA PRO A 138 23.03 -21.48 -3.91
C PRO A 138 22.01 -20.64 -4.70
N VAL A 139 21.76 -19.39 -4.29
CA VAL A 139 20.75 -18.49 -4.90
C VAL A 139 20.90 -18.33 -6.42
N GLY A 140 22.14 -18.38 -6.94
CA GLY A 140 22.44 -18.30 -8.37
C GLY A 140 22.18 -19.58 -9.16
N GLU A 141 21.93 -20.70 -8.48
CA GLU A 141 21.68 -22.03 -9.06
C GLU A 141 20.24 -22.51 -8.84
N GLN A 142 19.44 -21.76 -8.08
CA GLN A 142 18.05 -22.09 -7.82
C GLN A 142 17.23 -22.14 -9.11
N LEU A 143 16.24 -23.05 -9.11
CA LEU A 143 15.28 -23.16 -10.20
C LEU A 143 14.41 -21.92 -10.31
N ILE A 144 13.91 -21.67 -11.50
CA ILE A 144 13.03 -20.55 -11.82
C ILE A 144 11.67 -21.13 -12.24
N VAL A 145 10.60 -20.68 -11.59
CA VAL A 145 9.22 -20.94 -12.03
C VAL A 145 8.76 -19.75 -12.87
N MET A 146 8.15 -20.02 -14.02
CA MET A 146 7.72 -18.99 -14.96
C MET A 146 6.29 -19.25 -15.44
N ALA A 147 5.48 -18.20 -15.41
CA ALA A 147 4.14 -18.24 -15.98
C ALA A 147 4.18 -18.27 -17.53
N PRO A 148 3.32 -19.07 -18.18
CA PRO A 148 3.26 -19.15 -19.63
C PRO A 148 2.65 -17.90 -20.26
N SER A 149 2.94 -17.69 -21.54
CA SER A 149 2.28 -16.69 -22.38
C SER A 149 1.02 -17.25 -23.05
N GLY A 150 0.07 -16.37 -23.39
CA GLY A 150 -1.16 -16.73 -24.09
C GLY A 150 -2.21 -17.46 -23.25
N VAL A 151 -2.06 -17.45 -21.92
CA VAL A 151 -3.01 -18.03 -20.96
C VAL A 151 -3.70 -16.91 -20.19
N GLN A 152 -5.00 -17.08 -19.93
CA GLN A 152 -5.79 -16.24 -19.02
C GLN A 152 -5.20 -16.27 -17.62
N LYS A 153 -4.61 -15.16 -17.17
CA LYS A 153 -3.79 -15.07 -15.95
C LYS A 153 -4.61 -15.33 -14.69
N GLU A 154 -5.87 -14.93 -14.70
CA GLU A 154 -6.84 -15.13 -13.63
C GLU A 154 -7.35 -16.56 -13.46
N ARG A 155 -7.09 -17.43 -14.44
CA ARG A 155 -7.48 -18.85 -14.45
C ARG A 155 -6.27 -19.80 -14.49
N MET A 156 -5.07 -19.25 -14.29
CA MET A 156 -3.84 -20.01 -14.32
C MET A 156 -3.78 -21.01 -13.17
N LEU A 157 -3.37 -22.24 -13.47
CA LEU A 157 -3.18 -23.29 -12.47
C LEU A 157 -1.68 -23.56 -12.27
N PRO A 158 -1.27 -24.14 -11.12
CA PRO A 158 0.12 -24.50 -10.88
C PRO A 158 0.72 -25.40 -11.98
N GLU A 159 -0.09 -26.27 -12.58
CA GLU A 159 0.30 -27.20 -13.64
C GLU A 159 0.58 -26.51 -14.98
N ASP A 160 0.13 -25.26 -15.14
CA ASP A 160 0.37 -24.46 -16.33
C ASP A 160 1.78 -23.82 -16.34
N MET A 161 2.52 -23.92 -15.23
CA MET A 161 3.82 -23.27 -15.03
C MET A 161 5.00 -24.04 -15.63
N TYR A 162 5.95 -23.29 -16.20
CA TYR A 162 7.26 -23.79 -16.60
C TYR A 162 8.22 -23.84 -15.41
N VAL A 163 9.12 -24.82 -15.41
CA VAL A 163 10.28 -24.87 -14.49
C VAL A 163 11.55 -24.83 -15.31
N MET A 164 12.43 -23.91 -14.98
CA MET A 164 13.65 -23.61 -15.72
C MET A 164 14.86 -23.68 -14.80
N SER A 165 16.04 -24.00 -15.34
CA SER A 165 17.31 -23.82 -14.63
C SER A 165 17.68 -22.34 -14.55
N SER A 166 18.68 -22.01 -13.74
CA SER A 166 19.13 -20.63 -13.55
C SER A 166 19.73 -19.98 -14.80
N ASP A 167 20.09 -20.77 -15.83
CA ASP A 167 20.52 -20.32 -17.15
C ASP A 167 19.37 -20.12 -18.15
N GLY A 168 18.13 -20.38 -17.74
CA GLY A 168 16.95 -20.26 -18.58
C GLY A 168 16.60 -21.51 -19.39
N SER A 169 17.31 -22.63 -19.23
CA SER A 169 16.92 -23.87 -19.92
C SER A 169 15.64 -24.47 -19.33
N VAL A 170 14.67 -24.84 -20.17
CA VAL A 170 13.42 -25.46 -19.70
C VAL A 170 13.69 -26.88 -19.22
N LEU A 171 13.40 -27.15 -17.94
CA LEU A 171 13.50 -28.47 -17.32
C LEU A 171 12.15 -29.19 -17.26
N SER A 172 11.06 -28.45 -17.06
CA SER A 172 9.68 -28.94 -17.07
C SER A 172 8.78 -27.96 -17.80
N ALA A 173 7.92 -28.50 -18.67
CA ALA A 173 6.90 -27.76 -19.40
C ALA A 173 5.49 -28.25 -19.03
N PRO A 174 4.45 -27.41 -19.13
CA PRO A 174 3.07 -27.81 -18.89
C PRO A 174 2.59 -28.80 -19.95
N THR A 175 1.72 -29.72 -19.54
CA THR A 175 1.11 -30.69 -20.46
C THR A 175 0.16 -29.96 -21.43
N PRO A 176 0.20 -30.26 -22.74
CA PRO A 176 -0.76 -29.71 -23.69
C PRO A 176 -2.20 -30.02 -23.27
N LYS A 177 -3.03 -28.97 -23.11
CA LYS A 177 -4.47 -29.14 -22.88
C LYS A 177 -5.12 -29.67 -24.18
N PRO A 178 -6.17 -30.51 -24.08
CA PRO A 178 -6.87 -31.01 -25.26
C PRO A 178 -7.50 -29.87 -26.08
N SER A 179 -7.71 -30.10 -27.38
CA SER A 179 -8.39 -29.16 -28.30
C SER A 179 -9.70 -28.62 -27.69
N PRO A 180 -10.02 -27.31 -27.79
CA PRO A 180 -9.43 -26.29 -28.68
C PRO A 180 -8.24 -25.53 -28.10
N HIS A 181 -7.70 -25.95 -26.95
CA HIS A 181 -6.65 -25.22 -26.26
C HIS A 181 -5.29 -25.42 -26.94
N ARG A 182 -4.58 -24.32 -27.24
CA ARG A 182 -3.18 -24.40 -27.66
C ARG A 182 -2.30 -24.69 -26.44
N PRO A 183 -1.24 -25.51 -26.58
CA PRO A 183 -0.30 -25.71 -25.49
C PRO A 183 0.27 -24.35 -25.03
N PRO A 184 0.35 -24.09 -23.72
CA PRO A 184 0.88 -22.83 -23.21
C PRO A 184 2.31 -22.64 -23.71
N LYS A 185 2.63 -21.50 -24.33
CA LYS A 185 4.01 -21.22 -24.77
C LYS A 185 4.81 -20.66 -23.61
N CYS A 186 6.10 -21.01 -23.53
CA CYS A 186 7.02 -20.31 -22.65
C CYS A 186 7.03 -18.82 -23.03
N SER A 187 7.05 -17.93 -22.04
CA SER A 187 6.93 -16.49 -22.27
C SER A 187 8.09 -15.96 -23.12
N GLU A 188 7.78 -15.10 -24.11
CA GLU A 188 8.78 -14.41 -24.91
C GLU A 188 9.61 -13.40 -24.08
N CYS A 189 9.12 -13.02 -22.90
CA CYS A 189 9.83 -12.24 -21.90
C CYS A 189 10.98 -13.00 -21.22
N GLY A 190 11.13 -14.31 -21.44
CA GLY A 190 12.11 -15.15 -20.75
C GLY A 190 13.55 -14.59 -20.73
N PRO A 191 14.11 -14.16 -21.88
CA PRO A 191 15.43 -13.52 -21.92
C PRO A 191 15.54 -12.24 -21.08
N LEU A 192 14.48 -11.43 -21.03
CA LEU A 192 14.43 -10.18 -20.25
C LEU A 192 14.46 -10.48 -18.75
N PHE A 193 13.67 -11.45 -18.30
CA PHE A 193 13.69 -11.90 -16.91
C PHE A 193 15.06 -12.44 -16.49
N LEU A 194 15.71 -13.20 -17.38
CA LEU A 194 17.03 -13.74 -17.13
C LEU A 194 18.09 -12.63 -16.94
N LYS A 195 17.95 -11.49 -17.61
CA LYS A 195 18.83 -10.32 -17.37
C LYS A 195 18.69 -9.78 -15.95
N ALA A 196 17.47 -9.63 -15.44
CA ALA A 196 17.27 -9.24 -14.04
C ALA A 196 17.85 -10.27 -13.07
N TYR A 197 17.68 -11.57 -13.34
CA TYR A 197 18.28 -12.61 -12.50
C TYR A 197 19.81 -12.60 -12.48
N THR A 198 20.45 -12.42 -13.64
CA THR A 198 21.90 -12.48 -13.78
C THR A 198 22.61 -11.19 -13.36
N MET A 199 22.01 -10.03 -13.64
CA MET A 199 22.62 -8.72 -13.40
C MET A 199 22.24 -8.09 -12.05
N ARG A 200 21.14 -8.55 -11.44
CA ARG A 200 20.63 -8.03 -10.16
C ARG A 200 20.46 -9.07 -9.07
N ASN A 201 20.77 -10.34 -9.37
CA ASN A 201 20.54 -11.46 -8.46
C ASN A 201 19.09 -11.51 -7.94
N ALA A 202 18.11 -11.14 -8.78
CA ALA A 202 16.72 -11.10 -8.38
C ALA A 202 16.22 -12.47 -7.85
N GLY A 203 15.25 -12.43 -6.95
CA GLY A 203 14.45 -13.59 -6.53
C GLY A 203 13.12 -13.69 -7.28
N ALA A 204 12.58 -12.57 -7.75
CA ALA A 204 11.37 -12.53 -8.57
C ALA A 204 11.39 -11.35 -9.55
N VAL A 205 10.68 -11.52 -10.66
CA VAL A 205 10.47 -10.48 -11.67
C VAL A 205 9.01 -10.44 -12.09
N ILE A 206 8.43 -9.25 -12.13
CA ILE A 206 7.05 -8.97 -12.53
C ILE A 206 7.10 -8.13 -13.80
N HIS A 207 6.35 -8.56 -14.81
CA HIS A 207 6.07 -7.78 -16.00
C HIS A 207 4.59 -7.37 -15.99
N SER A 208 4.36 -6.06 -16.01
CA SER A 208 3.02 -5.47 -15.95
C SER A 208 2.77 -4.60 -17.18
N HIS A 209 1.53 -4.63 -17.68
CA HIS A 209 0.99 -3.72 -18.69
C HIS A 209 -0.07 -2.78 -18.09
N GLY A 210 0.07 -2.46 -16.80
CA GLY A 210 -0.82 -1.51 -16.15
C GLY A 210 -0.89 -0.19 -16.94
N LEU A 211 -2.10 0.34 -17.13
CA LEU A 211 -2.36 1.45 -18.03
C LEU A 211 -1.55 2.69 -17.63
N GLU A 212 -1.48 2.96 -16.34
CA GLU A 212 -0.68 4.02 -15.74
C GLU A 212 0.81 3.90 -16.07
N SER A 213 1.37 2.68 -16.06
CA SER A 213 2.78 2.49 -16.45
C SER A 213 3.02 2.80 -17.93
N ALA A 214 2.09 2.42 -18.82
CA ALA A 214 2.18 2.76 -20.23
C ALA A 214 2.02 4.27 -20.48
N LEU A 215 1.01 4.90 -19.88
CA LEU A 215 0.72 6.32 -20.04
C LEU A 215 1.80 7.21 -19.43
N ALA A 216 2.45 6.80 -18.33
CA ALA A 216 3.55 7.56 -17.74
C ALA A 216 4.70 7.78 -18.74
N THR A 217 4.95 6.83 -19.64
CA THR A 217 5.94 6.98 -20.72
C THR A 217 5.51 7.95 -21.83
N MET A 218 4.23 8.30 -21.88
CA MET A 218 3.65 9.19 -22.90
C MET A 218 3.53 10.64 -22.43
N ILE A 219 3.64 10.91 -21.12
CA ILE A 219 3.61 12.28 -20.56
C ILE A 219 4.62 13.17 -21.29
N ASN A 220 5.83 12.64 -21.51
CA ASN A 220 6.84 13.26 -22.34
C ASN A 220 7.40 12.23 -23.34
N PRO A 221 6.95 12.25 -24.61
CA PRO A 221 7.37 11.27 -25.62
C PRO A 221 8.86 11.24 -25.92
N THR A 222 9.62 12.30 -25.59
CA THR A 222 11.06 12.37 -25.83
C THR A 222 11.90 12.02 -24.60
N ALA A 223 11.27 11.84 -23.44
CA ALA A 223 11.99 11.51 -22.21
C ALA A 223 12.50 10.06 -22.24
N THR A 224 13.75 9.86 -21.84
CA THR A 224 14.38 8.54 -21.68
C THR A 224 14.27 8.01 -20.25
N GLU A 225 13.65 8.77 -19.36
CA GLU A 225 13.50 8.46 -17.94
C GLU A 225 12.16 8.98 -17.44
N PHE A 226 11.56 8.24 -16.53
CA PHE A 226 10.49 8.70 -15.66
C PHE A 226 11.09 9.17 -14.34
N ARG A 227 10.62 10.32 -13.85
CA ARG A 227 11.14 10.97 -12.64
C ARG A 227 9.97 11.37 -11.73
N ILE A 228 10.08 11.01 -10.46
CA ILE A 228 9.14 11.44 -9.42
C ILE A 228 9.87 11.60 -8.09
N THR A 229 9.47 12.58 -7.27
CA THR A 229 10.09 12.79 -5.95
C THR A 229 9.05 13.11 -4.88
N HIS A 230 9.45 13.15 -3.60
CA HIS A 230 8.63 13.64 -2.49
C HIS A 230 7.24 12.97 -2.34
N MET A 231 7.16 11.69 -2.70
CA MET A 231 5.98 10.84 -2.55
C MET A 231 6.26 9.72 -1.54
N GLU A 232 5.34 9.49 -0.60
CA GLU A 232 5.52 8.50 0.49
C GLU A 232 5.79 7.09 -0.04
N MET A 233 5.15 6.72 -1.16
CA MET A 233 5.30 5.40 -1.78
C MET A 233 6.71 5.14 -2.37
N ILE A 234 7.56 6.17 -2.51
CA ILE A 234 8.97 5.98 -2.91
C ILE A 234 9.73 5.13 -1.90
N LYS A 235 9.39 5.21 -0.61
CA LYS A 235 10.03 4.40 0.45
C LYS A 235 9.84 2.89 0.29
N GLY A 236 8.82 2.48 -0.47
CA GLY A 236 8.61 1.07 -0.79
C GLY A 236 9.53 0.54 -1.91
N ILE A 237 10.31 1.41 -2.56
CA ILE A 237 11.31 1.05 -3.56
C ILE A 237 12.66 0.83 -2.87
N ALA A 238 13.30 -0.32 -3.11
CA ALA A 238 14.58 -0.62 -2.48
C ALA A 238 15.61 0.48 -2.75
N GLY A 239 16.34 0.86 -1.70
CA GLY A 239 17.38 1.88 -1.77
C GLY A 239 16.87 3.34 -1.83
N HIS A 240 15.57 3.59 -1.64
CA HIS A 240 15.01 4.95 -1.68
C HIS A 240 14.36 5.39 -0.36
N GLY A 241 14.54 6.67 -0.02
CA GLY A 241 13.83 7.37 1.05
C GLY A 241 12.77 8.36 0.53
N TYR A 242 12.00 8.97 1.43
CA TYR A 242 10.93 9.93 1.07
C TYR A 242 11.42 11.11 0.22
N TYR A 243 12.57 11.68 0.58
CA TYR A 243 13.16 12.85 -0.10
C TYR A 243 13.97 12.48 -1.35
N ASP A 244 14.09 11.19 -1.67
CA ASP A 244 14.83 10.78 -2.85
C ASP A 244 14.02 11.08 -4.12
N GLU A 245 14.73 11.39 -5.20
CA GLU A 245 14.16 11.31 -6.55
C GLU A 245 14.24 9.86 -7.02
N LEU A 246 13.08 9.31 -7.39
CA LEU A 246 12.98 8.02 -8.05
C LEU A 246 13.13 8.23 -9.57
N VAL A 247 14.16 7.60 -10.13
CA VAL A 247 14.43 7.59 -11.57
C VAL A 247 14.23 6.18 -12.12
N VAL A 248 13.35 6.06 -13.13
CA VAL A 248 13.08 4.79 -13.82
C VAL A 248 13.41 4.96 -15.30
N PRO A 249 14.37 4.20 -15.85
CA PRO A 249 14.71 4.31 -17.27
C PRO A 249 13.55 3.85 -18.15
N ILE A 250 13.38 4.52 -19.29
CA ILE A 250 12.40 4.20 -20.34
C ILE A 250 13.17 3.72 -21.56
N ILE A 251 12.88 2.50 -22.03
CA ILE A 251 13.38 1.98 -23.30
C ILE A 251 12.29 2.01 -24.36
N GLU A 252 12.68 2.14 -25.62
CA GLU A 252 11.75 2.10 -26.75
C GLU A 252 11.21 0.69 -26.96
N ASN A 253 9.91 0.61 -27.27
CA ASN A 253 9.28 -0.68 -27.56
C ASN A 253 9.70 -1.21 -28.93
N SER A 254 9.72 -2.54 -29.08
CA SER A 254 9.90 -3.21 -30.36
C SER A 254 8.71 -4.10 -30.69
N ALA A 255 8.57 -4.49 -31.95
CA ALA A 255 7.54 -5.41 -32.43
C ALA A 255 7.63 -6.80 -31.77
N ARG A 256 8.81 -7.18 -31.26
CA ARG A 256 9.06 -8.46 -30.58
C ARG A 256 9.80 -8.23 -29.27
N GLU A 257 9.33 -8.86 -28.20
CA GLU A 257 9.85 -8.64 -26.85
C GLU A 257 11.33 -9.00 -26.71
N TYR A 258 11.79 -10.09 -27.34
CA TYR A 258 13.20 -10.51 -27.22
C TYR A 258 14.19 -9.44 -27.73
N GLU A 259 13.77 -8.54 -28.63
CA GLU A 259 14.60 -7.47 -29.18
C GLU A 259 14.87 -6.37 -28.13
N LEU A 260 14.09 -6.33 -27.05
CA LEU A 260 14.29 -5.42 -25.93
C LEU A 260 15.43 -5.87 -24.99
N THR A 261 15.93 -7.10 -25.14
CA THR A 261 16.87 -7.71 -24.18
C THR A 261 18.15 -6.89 -23.99
N ASP A 262 18.73 -6.37 -25.06
CA ASP A 262 19.97 -5.60 -25.01
C ASP A 262 19.73 -4.21 -24.41
N ALA A 263 18.69 -3.50 -24.86
CA ALA A 263 18.30 -2.20 -24.31
C ALA A 263 17.94 -2.30 -22.80
N LEU A 264 17.25 -3.36 -22.39
CA LEU A 264 16.98 -3.64 -20.98
C LEU A 264 18.28 -3.87 -20.21
N ALA A 265 19.22 -4.65 -20.73
CA ALA A 265 20.49 -4.91 -20.07
C ALA A 265 21.33 -3.63 -19.93
N GLU A 266 21.34 -2.77 -20.94
CA GLU A 266 21.98 -1.45 -20.90
C GLU A 266 21.33 -0.54 -19.85
N ALA A 267 20.00 -0.48 -19.79
CA ALA A 267 19.27 0.27 -18.76
C ALA A 267 19.56 -0.28 -17.36
N ILE A 268 19.59 -1.61 -17.18
CA ILE A 268 19.99 -2.24 -15.92
C ILE A 268 21.45 -1.88 -15.60
N ALA A 269 22.37 -1.84 -16.55
CA ALA A 269 23.75 -1.44 -16.24
C ALA A 269 23.86 0.04 -15.83
N ALA A 270 23.15 0.93 -16.54
CA ALA A 270 23.24 2.38 -16.35
C ALA A 270 22.53 2.89 -15.07
N TYR A 271 21.49 2.19 -14.60
CA TYR A 271 20.67 2.61 -13.46
C TYR A 271 20.76 1.63 -12.28
N PRO A 272 21.90 1.56 -11.55
CA PRO A 272 22.12 0.61 -10.47
C PRO A 272 21.14 0.74 -9.30
N LYS A 273 20.63 1.96 -9.04
CA LYS A 273 19.66 2.24 -7.98
C LYS A 273 18.22 1.86 -8.36
N SER A 274 17.92 1.72 -9.64
CA SER A 274 16.56 1.40 -10.09
C SER A 274 16.28 -0.10 -10.02
N THR A 275 15.06 -0.45 -9.59
CA THR A 275 14.56 -1.83 -9.53
C THR A 275 13.52 -2.13 -10.62
N ALA A 276 13.41 -1.25 -11.60
CA ALA A 276 12.51 -1.42 -12.72
C ALA A 276 12.99 -0.75 -14.01
N VAL A 277 12.44 -1.17 -15.15
CA VAL A 277 12.60 -0.52 -16.45
C VAL A 277 11.24 -0.42 -17.12
N LEU A 278 10.88 0.79 -17.57
CA LEU A 278 9.69 1.07 -18.36
C LEU A 278 9.95 0.79 -19.84
N VAL A 279 8.93 0.28 -20.54
CA VAL A 279 8.92 0.10 -21.99
C VAL A 279 7.85 1.01 -22.57
N ARG A 280 8.24 1.92 -23.47
CA ARG A 280 7.35 2.96 -24.00
C ARG A 280 6.08 2.37 -24.60
N ASN A 281 4.91 2.92 -24.26
CA ASN A 281 3.60 2.47 -24.76
C ASN A 281 3.28 0.99 -24.49
N HIS A 282 3.97 0.35 -23.56
CA HIS A 282 3.88 -1.09 -23.34
C HIS A 282 3.61 -1.42 -21.88
N GLY A 283 4.50 -1.02 -20.96
CA GLY A 283 4.42 -1.43 -19.57
C GLY A 283 5.76 -1.35 -18.85
N ILE A 284 5.98 -2.23 -17.87
CA ILE A 284 7.14 -2.19 -16.98
C ILE A 284 7.65 -3.59 -16.60
N TYR A 285 8.96 -3.71 -16.38
CA TYR A 285 9.62 -4.85 -15.75
C TYR A 285 10.15 -4.45 -14.38
N ILE A 286 9.77 -5.15 -13.32
CA ILE A 286 10.10 -4.84 -11.92
C ILE A 286 10.71 -6.09 -11.28
N TRP A 287 11.80 -5.95 -10.52
CA TRP A 287 12.44 -7.08 -9.83
C TRP A 287 12.74 -6.80 -8.37
N GLY A 288 12.82 -7.86 -7.57
CA GLY A 288 13.25 -7.79 -6.17
C GLY A 288 13.96 -9.09 -5.75
N ASP A 289 14.65 -9.04 -4.62
CA ASP A 289 15.38 -10.15 -3.99
C ASP A 289 14.45 -11.29 -3.58
N THR A 290 13.18 -10.99 -3.36
CA THR A 290 12.10 -11.94 -3.07
C THR A 290 10.84 -11.57 -3.84
N TRP A 291 9.89 -12.51 -3.95
CA TRP A 291 8.58 -12.22 -4.53
C TRP A 291 7.82 -11.15 -3.71
N ILE A 292 8.01 -11.12 -2.40
CA ILE A 292 7.39 -10.13 -1.51
C ILE A 292 7.88 -8.73 -1.88
N GLN A 293 9.21 -8.56 -1.97
CA GLN A 293 9.80 -7.28 -2.33
C GLN A 293 9.41 -6.87 -3.76
N ALA A 294 9.47 -7.79 -4.72
CA ALA A 294 9.06 -7.50 -6.10
C ALA A 294 7.60 -7.02 -6.17
N LYS A 295 6.68 -7.68 -5.43
CA LYS A 295 5.28 -7.28 -5.34
C LYS A 295 5.10 -5.92 -4.65
N THR A 296 5.73 -5.69 -3.51
CA THR A 296 5.67 -4.40 -2.79
C THR A 296 6.14 -3.26 -3.68
N GLN A 297 7.26 -3.45 -4.38
CA GLN A 297 7.78 -2.45 -5.30
C GLN A 297 6.83 -2.23 -6.49
N ALA A 298 6.22 -3.29 -7.02
CA ALA A 298 5.23 -3.15 -8.10
C ALA A 298 4.03 -2.30 -7.68
N GLU A 299 3.46 -2.53 -6.50
CA GLU A 299 2.37 -1.71 -5.95
C GLU A 299 2.79 -0.24 -5.81
N CYS A 300 4.01 0.01 -5.34
CA CYS A 300 4.57 1.35 -5.21
C CYS A 300 4.78 2.02 -6.58
N TYR A 301 5.39 1.32 -7.54
CA TYR A 301 5.58 1.85 -8.90
C TYR A 301 4.26 2.21 -9.56
N HIS A 302 3.29 1.30 -9.53
CA HIS A 302 1.96 1.55 -10.12
C HIS A 302 1.25 2.74 -9.46
N TYR A 303 1.32 2.88 -8.14
CA TYR A 303 0.84 4.08 -7.46
C TYR A 303 1.56 5.35 -7.94
N LEU A 304 2.89 5.32 -8.03
CA LEU A 304 3.69 6.48 -8.39
C LEU A 304 3.47 6.93 -9.84
N PHE A 305 3.23 6.00 -10.77
CA PHE A 305 2.85 6.33 -12.15
C PHE A 305 1.46 6.97 -12.22
N GLU A 306 0.47 6.43 -11.51
CA GLU A 306 -0.85 7.04 -11.41
C GLU A 306 -0.75 8.45 -10.79
N ALA A 307 0.04 8.61 -9.71
CA ALA A 307 0.27 9.91 -9.09
C ALA A 307 0.89 10.91 -10.07
N ALA A 308 1.90 10.51 -10.85
CA ALA A 308 2.52 11.38 -11.85
C ALA A 308 1.53 11.79 -12.96
N LEU A 309 0.68 10.86 -13.42
CA LEU A 309 -0.37 11.18 -14.40
C LEU A 309 -1.37 12.19 -13.83
N ARG A 310 -1.79 12.03 -12.57
CA ARG A 310 -2.69 12.97 -11.89
C ARG A 310 -2.04 14.34 -11.69
N LEU A 311 -0.77 14.39 -11.31
CA LEU A 311 -0.01 15.65 -11.21
C LEU A 311 0.06 16.34 -12.57
N HIS A 312 0.38 15.60 -13.63
CA HIS A 312 0.43 16.15 -14.98
C HIS A 312 -0.94 16.70 -15.43
N GLN A 313 -2.04 16.01 -15.14
CA GLN A 313 -3.41 16.50 -15.41
C GLN A 313 -3.73 17.80 -14.66
N LEU A 314 -3.11 18.02 -13.50
CA LEU A 314 -3.23 19.24 -12.71
C LEU A 314 -2.23 20.33 -13.14
N GLY A 315 -1.41 20.08 -14.18
CA GLY A 315 -0.37 21.01 -14.63
C GLY A 315 0.87 21.05 -13.72
N LEU A 316 1.06 20.04 -12.87
CA LEU A 316 2.20 19.91 -11.97
C LEU A 316 3.22 18.90 -12.50
N ASP A 317 4.51 19.21 -12.33
CA ASP A 317 5.60 18.31 -12.67
C ASP A 317 5.85 17.33 -11.52
N SER A 318 5.86 16.03 -11.80
CA SER A 318 6.11 14.97 -10.80
C SER A 318 7.56 14.97 -10.29
N ALA A 319 8.49 15.54 -11.03
CA ALA A 319 9.88 15.69 -10.62
C ALA A 319 10.13 16.96 -9.78
N ASP A 320 9.17 17.88 -9.69
CA ASP A 320 9.35 19.11 -8.91
C ASP A 320 9.05 18.86 -7.42
N PRO A 321 10.04 18.89 -6.51
CA PRO A 321 9.80 18.67 -5.08
C PRO A 321 8.86 19.70 -4.44
N LYS A 322 8.52 20.79 -5.13
CA LYS A 322 7.60 21.85 -4.69
C LYS A 322 6.12 21.51 -4.88
N HIS A 323 5.77 20.32 -5.38
CA HIS A 323 4.40 19.82 -5.28
C HIS A 323 3.97 19.52 -3.82
N GLY A 324 4.85 19.74 -2.83
CA GLY A 324 4.53 19.99 -1.42
C GLY A 324 4.90 21.42 -0.96
N PRO A 325 4.34 21.89 0.17
CA PRO A 325 3.36 22.99 0.13
C PRO A 325 3.77 24.12 -0.82
N LEU A 326 2.88 24.47 -1.75
CA LEU A 326 3.03 25.60 -2.69
C LEU A 326 3.41 26.88 -1.93
N ARG A 327 4.70 27.19 -1.85
CA ARG A 327 5.17 28.55 -1.64
C ARG A 327 4.99 29.27 -2.97
N ALA A 328 4.16 30.30 -2.91
CA ALA A 328 3.86 31.24 -3.98
C ALA A 328 5.07 31.53 -4.89
N VAL A 329 4.99 31.08 -6.13
CA VAL A 329 5.58 31.82 -7.24
C VAL A 329 4.46 32.73 -7.76
N GLY A 330 4.41 33.94 -7.22
CA GLY A 330 3.69 35.04 -7.87
C GLY A 330 4.30 35.36 -9.23
N PRO A 331 3.54 35.98 -10.14
CA PRO A 331 3.61 35.73 -11.57
C PRO A 331 4.79 36.43 -12.24
N ARG A 332 5.46 35.71 -13.15
CA ARG A 332 6.06 36.23 -14.39
C ARG A 332 6.35 35.03 -15.31
N GLY A 333 5.74 34.86 -16.47
CA GLY A 333 4.82 35.75 -17.16
C GLY A 333 3.82 34.99 -18.02
N THR A 334 2.60 35.51 -18.05
CA THR A 334 1.94 35.68 -19.34
C THR A 334 2.83 36.56 -20.22
N GLU A 335 2.86 36.20 -21.49
CA GLU A 335 3.80 36.63 -22.52
C GLU A 335 4.22 38.08 -22.43
N ALA A 336 5.49 38.33 -22.74
CA ALA A 336 5.94 39.62 -23.20
C ALA A 336 5.26 39.94 -24.55
N VAL A 337 4.01 40.40 -24.46
CA VAL A 337 3.60 41.68 -25.04
C VAL A 337 3.02 42.51 -23.90
N SER A 338 3.70 43.62 -23.62
CA SER A 338 3.48 44.64 -22.60
C SER A 338 2.02 45.03 -22.31
N THR A 339 1.69 45.29 -21.05
CA THR A 339 1.33 46.64 -20.53
C THR A 339 1.11 46.63 -19.01
N GLU A 340 1.25 47.82 -18.41
CA GLU A 340 1.48 48.11 -17.00
C GLU A 340 0.27 47.95 -16.04
N ASN A 341 0.61 47.97 -14.75
CA ASN A 341 -0.13 48.46 -13.56
C ASN A 341 -1.11 47.53 -12.82
N GLY A 342 -0.85 47.42 -11.50
CA GLY A 342 -1.87 47.06 -10.49
C GLY A 342 -1.39 46.15 -9.35
N LYS A 343 -0.70 46.71 -8.34
CA LYS A 343 -0.59 46.09 -7.00
C LYS A 343 -1.96 46.12 -6.31
N ILE A 344 -2.38 45.03 -5.65
CA ILE A 344 -2.77 44.98 -4.21
C ILE A 344 -2.52 43.57 -3.69
N SER A 345 -1.64 43.42 -2.69
CA SER A 345 -1.50 42.22 -1.85
C SER A 345 -1.81 42.63 -0.42
N ASP A 346 -2.92 42.16 0.15
CA ASP A 346 -3.13 42.24 1.59
C ASP A 346 -2.28 41.13 2.24
N GLY A 347 -1.26 41.51 3.00
CA GLY A 347 -0.32 40.61 3.68
C GLY A 347 -0.92 39.76 4.81
N LYS A 348 -2.17 39.27 4.66
CA LYS A 348 -2.81 38.36 5.63
C LYS A 348 -2.26 36.94 5.47
N LYS A 349 -1.79 36.36 6.57
CA LYS A 349 -1.35 34.96 6.66
C LYS A 349 -2.56 34.09 7.03
N TYR A 350 -3.03 33.27 6.09
CA TYR A 350 -4.13 32.32 6.30
C TYR A 350 -3.65 31.01 6.95
N PRO A 351 -4.52 30.28 7.68
CA PRO A 351 -4.22 28.92 8.14
C PRO A 351 -4.06 27.97 6.95
N LYS A 352 -3.21 26.94 7.12
CA LYS A 352 -3.00 25.89 6.09
C LYS A 352 -4.04 24.78 6.20
N VAL A 353 -4.55 24.55 7.40
CA VAL A 353 -5.51 23.50 7.72
C VAL A 353 -6.66 24.11 8.51
N ILE A 354 -7.90 23.75 8.14
CA ILE A 354 -9.09 24.02 8.94
C ILE A 354 -9.64 22.70 9.44
N VAL A 355 -9.94 22.63 10.73
CA VAL A 355 -10.64 21.51 11.36
C VAL A 355 -11.99 22.04 11.83
N LEU A 356 -13.08 21.39 11.40
CA LEU A 356 -14.43 21.80 11.75
C LEU A 356 -15.07 20.81 12.69
N ASP A 357 -15.73 21.31 13.72
CA ASP A 357 -16.78 20.57 14.41
C ASP A 357 -18.03 20.42 13.52
N ILE A 358 -18.94 19.53 13.90
CA ILE A 358 -20.22 19.33 13.20
C ILE A 358 -21.35 20.08 13.90
N GLU A 359 -21.73 19.61 15.08
CA GLU A 359 -22.90 20.06 15.80
C GLU A 359 -22.70 21.50 16.27
N GLY A 360 -23.64 22.40 15.98
CA GLY A 360 -23.51 23.82 16.32
C GLY A 360 -22.47 24.60 15.51
N THR A 361 -21.81 23.96 14.54
CA THR A 361 -20.75 24.57 13.72
C THR A 361 -21.06 24.51 12.22
N THR A 362 -21.06 23.31 11.63
CA THR A 362 -21.49 23.10 10.23
C THR A 362 -22.96 22.71 10.13
N THR A 363 -23.51 22.11 11.19
CA THR A 363 -24.83 21.49 11.20
C THR A 363 -25.62 22.00 12.41
N PRO A 364 -26.92 22.32 12.26
CA PRO A 364 -27.76 22.71 13.38
C PRO A 364 -27.75 21.68 14.51
N ILE A 365 -27.65 22.15 15.76
CA ILE A 365 -27.77 21.31 16.95
C ILE A 365 -29.11 20.55 16.92
N SER A 366 -30.18 21.23 16.52
CA SER A 366 -31.50 20.62 16.34
C SER A 366 -31.50 19.45 15.35
N PHE A 367 -30.66 19.44 14.32
CA PHE A 367 -30.63 18.31 13.39
C PHE A 367 -30.16 17.02 14.08
N VAL A 368 -29.20 17.11 14.99
CA VAL A 368 -28.74 15.94 15.75
C VAL A 368 -29.82 15.46 16.72
N TYR A 369 -30.37 16.37 17.54
CA TYR A 369 -31.32 16.03 18.60
C TYR A 369 -32.75 15.76 18.13
N ASP A 370 -33.20 16.43 17.06
CA ASP A 370 -34.59 16.38 16.59
C ASP A 370 -34.75 15.47 15.36
N VAL A 371 -33.66 15.12 14.67
CA VAL A 371 -33.71 14.25 13.48
C VAL A 371 -32.90 12.97 13.66
N LEU A 372 -31.58 13.05 13.87
CA LEU A 372 -30.71 11.86 13.88
C LEU A 372 -30.98 10.93 15.06
N PHE A 373 -31.09 11.46 16.28
CA PHE A 373 -31.39 10.66 17.47
C PHE A 373 -32.82 10.09 17.48
N PRO A 374 -33.88 10.84 17.14
CA PRO A 374 -35.22 10.29 17.01
C PRO A 374 -35.32 9.22 15.93
N TYR A 375 -34.58 9.36 14.82
CA TYR A 375 -34.51 8.32 13.80
C TYR A 375 -33.96 7.01 14.38
N VAL A 376 -32.86 7.04 15.12
CA VAL A 376 -32.31 5.84 15.77
C VAL A 376 -33.32 5.23 16.74
N LYS A 377 -33.94 6.04 17.62
CA LYS A 377 -34.94 5.56 18.57
C LYS A 377 -36.12 4.87 17.88
N LYS A 378 -36.56 5.40 16.74
CA LYS A 378 -37.69 4.84 15.96
C LYS A 378 -37.32 3.55 15.22
N HIS A 379 -36.08 3.43 14.77
CA HIS A 379 -35.65 2.38 13.85
C HIS A 379 -34.81 1.28 14.49
N ALA A 380 -34.32 1.45 15.72
CA ALA A 380 -33.43 0.51 16.41
C ALA A 380 -33.98 -0.93 16.44
N ALA A 381 -35.19 -1.16 16.94
CA ALA A 381 -35.77 -2.51 16.96
C ALA A 381 -35.95 -3.09 15.56
N SER A 382 -36.48 -2.30 14.62
CA SER A 382 -36.70 -2.77 13.25
C SER A 382 -35.40 -3.17 12.54
N HIS A 383 -34.34 -2.38 12.74
CA HIS A 383 -33.01 -2.67 12.21
C HIS A 383 -32.48 -3.96 12.81
N LEU A 384 -32.34 -4.02 14.14
CA LEU A 384 -31.84 -5.18 14.87
C LEU A 384 -32.60 -6.48 14.55
N LEU A 385 -33.94 -6.43 14.37
CA LEU A 385 -34.72 -7.60 13.97
C LEU A 385 -34.45 -8.02 12.52
N SER A 386 -34.38 -7.06 11.61
CA SER A 386 -34.22 -7.33 10.17
C SER A 386 -32.82 -7.83 9.79
N THR A 387 -31.80 -7.41 10.54
CA THR A 387 -30.40 -7.75 10.31
C THR A 387 -29.84 -8.66 11.39
N TYR A 388 -30.67 -9.21 12.27
CA TYR A 388 -30.25 -9.96 13.46
C TYR A 388 -29.19 -11.01 13.15
N ASP A 389 -29.40 -11.84 12.12
CA ASP A 389 -28.51 -12.95 11.77
C ASP A 389 -27.26 -12.52 10.97
N SER A 390 -27.12 -11.23 10.66
CA SER A 390 -25.94 -10.72 9.96
C SER A 390 -24.74 -10.63 10.90
N THR A 391 -23.54 -10.85 10.36
CA THR A 391 -22.29 -10.75 11.14
C THR A 391 -22.12 -9.37 11.77
N GLU A 392 -22.40 -8.30 11.02
CA GLU A 392 -22.29 -6.90 11.48
C GLU A 392 -23.20 -6.63 12.69
N THR A 393 -24.48 -7.02 12.61
CA THR A 393 -25.41 -6.84 13.74
C THR A 393 -25.10 -7.75 14.92
N GLN A 394 -24.58 -8.96 14.71
CA GLN A 394 -24.11 -9.81 15.81
C GLN A 394 -22.92 -9.20 16.55
N ASP A 395 -22.01 -8.54 15.84
CA ASP A 395 -20.89 -7.82 16.46
C ASP A 395 -21.39 -6.59 17.27
N ASP A 396 -22.35 -5.83 16.74
CA ASP A 396 -23.01 -4.74 17.48
C ASP A 396 -23.69 -5.25 18.76
N ILE A 397 -24.47 -6.33 18.66
CA ILE A 397 -25.16 -6.95 19.79
C ILE A 397 -24.14 -7.38 20.86
N LYS A 398 -23.01 -7.96 20.45
CA LYS A 398 -21.95 -8.38 21.37
C LYS A 398 -21.33 -7.19 22.11
N LEU A 399 -21.05 -6.09 21.39
CA LEU A 399 -20.53 -4.85 21.99
C LEU A 399 -21.54 -4.22 22.95
N LEU A 400 -22.81 -4.13 22.56
CA LEU A 400 -23.88 -3.59 23.40
C LEU A 400 -24.09 -4.43 24.65
N ARG A 401 -24.13 -5.77 24.55
CA ARG A 401 -24.24 -6.66 25.72
C ARG A 401 -23.10 -6.42 26.71
N LYS A 402 -21.87 -6.31 26.21
CA LYS A 402 -20.71 -6.02 27.06
C LYS A 402 -20.87 -4.68 27.78
N GLN A 403 -21.22 -3.62 27.04
CA GLN A 403 -21.42 -2.30 27.63
C GLN A 403 -22.55 -2.28 28.67
N ILE A 404 -23.68 -2.92 28.37
CA ILE A 404 -24.84 -2.98 29.26
C ILE A 404 -24.49 -3.75 30.54
N GLN A 405 -23.71 -4.83 30.44
CA GLN A 405 -23.23 -5.54 31.62
C GLN A 405 -22.35 -4.63 32.51
N GLU A 406 -21.40 -3.91 31.91
CA GLU A 406 -20.58 -2.93 32.63
C GLU A 406 -21.45 -1.83 33.27
N ASP A 407 -22.49 -1.38 32.60
CA ASP A 407 -23.42 -0.37 33.10
C ASP A 407 -24.25 -0.88 34.29
N LEU A 408 -24.69 -2.13 34.24
CA LEU A 408 -25.39 -2.79 35.35
C LEU A 408 -24.48 -2.95 36.57
N ASP A 409 -23.24 -3.41 36.35
CA ASP A 409 -22.25 -3.60 37.41
C ASP A 409 -21.91 -2.26 38.11
N ASN A 410 -21.92 -1.16 37.35
CA ASN A 410 -21.67 0.19 37.85
C ASN A 410 -22.94 0.93 38.33
N GLY A 411 -24.13 0.29 38.28
CA GLY A 411 -25.39 0.88 38.71
C GLY A 411 -25.83 2.11 37.90
N VAL A 412 -25.50 2.15 36.60
CA VAL A 412 -25.86 3.26 35.72
C VAL A 412 -27.40 3.33 35.56
N PRO A 413 -28.05 4.46 35.85
CA PRO A 413 -29.50 4.61 35.70
C PRO A 413 -29.97 4.32 34.27
N GLY A 414 -31.03 3.51 34.14
CA GLY A 414 -31.65 3.16 32.85
C GLY A 414 -31.06 1.93 32.17
N ALA A 415 -29.98 1.34 32.71
CA ALA A 415 -29.47 0.05 32.23
C ALA A 415 -30.43 -1.09 32.64
N THR A 416 -30.77 -1.96 31.68
CA THR A 416 -31.62 -3.14 31.92
C THR A 416 -30.95 -4.42 31.43
N PRO A 417 -31.09 -5.56 32.15
CA PRO A 417 -30.49 -6.83 31.72
C PRO A 417 -30.96 -7.26 30.34
N VAL A 418 -30.02 -7.71 29.51
CA VAL A 418 -30.33 -8.31 28.21
C VAL A 418 -30.43 -9.84 28.38
N PRO A 419 -31.53 -10.49 27.94
CA PRO A 419 -31.71 -11.96 28.00
C PRO A 419 -30.55 -12.73 27.36
N SER A 420 -30.37 -14.02 27.67
CA SER A 420 -29.26 -14.81 27.09
C SER A 420 -29.39 -14.97 25.57
N ALA A 421 -28.34 -15.48 24.91
CA ALA A 421 -28.34 -15.65 23.45
C ALA A 421 -29.34 -16.73 22.99
N GLU A 422 -29.74 -17.64 23.88
CA GLU A 422 -30.71 -18.70 23.65
C GLU A 422 -32.18 -18.22 23.78
N ALA A 423 -32.40 -17.01 24.28
CA ALA A 423 -33.74 -16.41 24.36
C ALA A 423 -34.28 -16.06 22.95
N PRO A 424 -35.61 -15.95 22.79
CA PRO A 424 -36.21 -15.48 21.53
C PRO A 424 -35.62 -14.14 21.09
N LYS A 425 -35.30 -14.02 19.79
CA LYS A 425 -34.64 -12.82 19.23
C LYS A 425 -35.44 -11.54 19.51
N GLU A 426 -36.76 -11.62 19.53
CA GLU A 426 -37.65 -10.49 19.82
C GLU A 426 -37.46 -9.94 21.23
N GLU A 427 -37.25 -10.82 22.22
CA GLU A 427 -36.99 -10.43 23.62
C GLU A 427 -35.60 -9.79 23.76
N VAL A 428 -34.59 -10.36 23.09
CA VAL A 428 -33.24 -9.79 23.06
C VAL A 428 -33.25 -8.40 22.43
N VAL A 429 -33.90 -8.23 21.28
CA VAL A 429 -33.97 -6.95 20.59
C VAL A 429 -34.74 -5.91 21.41
N SER A 430 -35.85 -6.28 22.04
CA SER A 430 -36.60 -5.35 22.89
C SER A 430 -35.77 -4.83 24.07
N ALA A 431 -34.99 -5.70 24.72
CA ALA A 431 -34.07 -5.29 25.79
C ALA A 431 -32.95 -4.38 25.28
N LEU A 432 -32.36 -4.70 24.12
CA LEU A 432 -31.33 -3.87 23.49
C LEU A 432 -31.87 -2.49 23.10
N GLU A 433 -33.05 -2.43 22.49
CA GLU A 433 -33.71 -1.17 22.13
C GLU A 433 -33.94 -0.29 23.37
N ALA A 434 -34.46 -0.85 24.46
CA ALA A 434 -34.69 -0.09 25.69
C ALA A 434 -33.39 0.54 26.22
N ASN A 435 -32.29 -0.24 26.23
CA ASN A 435 -30.97 0.26 26.62
C ASN A 435 -30.45 1.34 25.66
N VAL A 436 -30.56 1.14 24.35
CA VAL A 436 -30.16 2.12 23.33
C VAL A 436 -30.92 3.43 23.52
N VAL A 437 -32.24 3.38 23.71
CA VAL A 437 -33.07 4.56 23.95
C VAL A 437 -32.64 5.28 25.23
N ALA A 438 -32.39 4.55 26.31
CA ALA A 438 -31.93 5.11 27.58
C ALA A 438 -30.56 5.77 27.44
N MET A 439 -29.61 5.14 26.74
CA MET A 439 -28.28 5.72 26.49
C MET A 439 -28.36 7.01 25.67
N ILE A 440 -29.24 7.07 24.66
CA ILE A 440 -29.47 8.28 23.86
C ILE A 440 -30.12 9.39 24.72
N GLN A 441 -31.11 9.05 25.56
CA GLN A 441 -31.76 10.02 26.46
C GLN A 441 -30.78 10.63 27.47
N ALA A 442 -29.80 9.85 27.93
CA ALA A 442 -28.76 10.30 28.83
C ALA A 442 -27.54 10.91 28.10
N ASP A 443 -27.63 11.15 26.78
CA ASP A 443 -26.55 11.66 25.91
C ASP A 443 -25.19 10.94 26.10
N ARG A 444 -25.23 9.62 26.28
CA ARG A 444 -24.02 8.85 26.59
C ARG A 444 -23.17 8.66 25.34
N LYS A 445 -21.91 9.06 25.41
CA LYS A 445 -20.95 8.97 24.29
C LYS A 445 -20.16 7.65 24.33
N ILE A 446 -20.83 6.54 24.04
CA ILE A 446 -20.27 5.18 24.14
C ILE A 446 -19.97 4.60 22.75
N THR A 447 -18.84 3.91 22.59
CA THR A 447 -18.48 3.23 21.33
C THR A 447 -19.57 2.27 20.86
N ALA A 448 -20.06 1.36 21.72
CA ALA A 448 -21.08 0.36 21.32
C ALA A 448 -22.37 1.00 20.76
N LEU A 449 -22.80 2.12 21.34
CA LEU A 449 -23.95 2.87 20.84
C LEU A 449 -23.65 3.52 19.48
N LYS A 450 -22.46 4.12 19.32
CA LYS A 450 -22.08 4.84 18.11
C LYS A 450 -21.95 3.92 16.89
N GLU A 451 -21.47 2.69 17.07
CA GLU A 451 -21.40 1.69 15.98
C GLU A 451 -22.80 1.38 15.45
N LEU A 452 -23.72 0.96 16.33
CA LEU A 452 -25.11 0.66 15.94
C LEU A 452 -25.81 1.89 15.32
N GLN A 453 -25.61 3.08 15.89
CA GLN A 453 -26.14 4.33 15.32
C GLN A 453 -25.64 4.56 13.89
N GLY A 454 -24.34 4.34 13.64
CA GLY A 454 -23.74 4.42 12.31
C GLY A 454 -24.43 3.49 11.30
N HIS A 455 -24.66 2.23 11.67
CA HIS A 455 -25.33 1.24 10.82
C HIS A 455 -26.79 1.61 10.53
N ILE A 456 -27.53 2.08 11.54
CA ILE A 456 -28.91 2.55 11.35
C ILE A 456 -28.97 3.77 10.44
N TRP A 457 -28.10 4.76 10.65
CA TRP A 457 -28.03 5.95 9.80
C TRP A 457 -27.63 5.61 8.36
N ARG A 458 -26.70 4.65 8.16
CA ARG A 458 -26.31 4.16 6.83
C ARG A 458 -27.54 3.74 6.03
N VAL A 459 -28.43 2.96 6.64
CA VAL A 459 -29.69 2.52 6.01
C VAL A 459 -30.61 3.72 5.74
N GLY A 460 -30.75 4.64 6.69
CA GLY A 460 -31.61 5.83 6.52
C GLY A 460 -31.16 6.75 5.39
N PHE A 461 -29.85 7.01 5.27
CA PHE A 461 -29.27 7.79 4.18
C PHE A 461 -29.38 7.07 2.84
N GLN A 462 -29.11 5.76 2.78
CA GLN A 462 -29.24 4.97 1.55
C GLN A 462 -30.68 4.91 1.02
N LYS A 463 -31.68 4.88 1.92
CA LYS A 463 -33.10 4.92 1.55
C LYS A 463 -33.61 6.33 1.22
N GLY A 464 -32.80 7.37 1.46
CA GLY A 464 -33.22 8.77 1.34
C GLY A 464 -34.21 9.21 2.43
N GLU A 465 -34.35 8.44 3.51
CA GLU A 465 -35.17 8.80 4.68
C GLU A 465 -34.46 9.84 5.56
N LEU A 466 -33.12 9.89 5.47
CA LEU A 466 -32.28 10.92 6.06
C LEU A 466 -31.58 11.73 4.96
N GLN A 467 -31.51 13.03 5.15
CA GLN A 467 -30.72 13.95 4.34
C GLN A 467 -29.91 14.84 5.28
N GLY A 468 -28.61 14.99 5.01
CA GLY A 468 -27.71 15.77 5.85
C GLY A 468 -28.04 17.25 5.77
N ASP A 469 -28.28 17.86 6.94
CA ASP A 469 -28.50 19.30 7.02
C ASP A 469 -27.20 20.00 7.45
N VAL A 470 -26.79 20.98 6.65
CA VAL A 470 -25.67 21.87 6.94
C VAL A 470 -26.13 23.30 6.68
N TYR A 471 -25.53 24.28 7.37
CA TYR A 471 -25.83 25.68 7.11
C TYR A 471 -25.43 26.08 5.68
N ASP A 472 -26.16 27.02 5.08
CA ASP A 472 -26.01 27.36 3.66
C ASP A 472 -24.64 27.98 3.32
N ASP A 473 -23.95 28.58 4.31
CA ASP A 473 -22.59 29.11 4.15
C ASP A 473 -21.51 28.01 4.11
N VAL A 474 -21.80 26.81 4.62
CA VAL A 474 -20.84 25.70 4.69
C VAL A 474 -20.33 25.26 3.32
N PRO A 475 -21.19 24.91 2.33
CA PRO A 475 -20.70 24.51 1.01
C PRO A 475 -19.93 25.63 0.30
N ILE A 476 -20.30 26.90 0.55
CA ILE A 476 -19.64 28.07 -0.04
C ILE A 476 -18.22 28.19 0.55
N ALA A 477 -18.10 28.20 1.88
CA ALA A 477 -16.82 28.29 2.56
C ALA A 477 -15.90 27.11 2.21
N LEU A 478 -16.42 25.87 2.23
CA LEU A 478 -15.66 24.67 1.85
C LEU A 478 -15.12 24.75 0.42
N ALA A 479 -15.94 25.23 -0.53
CA ALA A 479 -15.52 25.39 -1.92
C ALA A 479 -14.45 26.48 -2.08
N GLU A 480 -14.58 27.61 -1.39
CA GLU A 480 -13.58 28.68 -1.42
C GLU A 480 -12.26 28.27 -0.77
N TRP A 481 -12.30 27.62 0.39
CA TRP A 481 -11.09 27.09 1.05
C TRP A 481 -10.40 26.03 0.20
N HIS A 482 -11.17 25.18 -0.47
CA HIS A 482 -10.64 24.22 -1.42
C HIS A 482 -9.92 24.91 -2.59
N LYS A 483 -10.51 25.98 -3.17
CA LYS A 483 -9.85 26.79 -4.21
C LYS A 483 -8.59 27.49 -3.71
N MET A 484 -8.59 27.93 -2.45
CA MET A 484 -7.43 28.54 -1.78
C MET A 484 -6.34 27.51 -1.40
N GLY A 485 -6.59 26.21 -1.59
CA GLY A 485 -5.67 25.13 -1.22
C GLY A 485 -5.61 24.85 0.28
N ILE A 486 -6.57 25.34 1.06
CA ILE A 486 -6.67 25.09 2.50
C ILE A 486 -7.29 23.70 2.71
N LYS A 487 -6.58 22.83 3.43
CA LYS A 487 -7.06 21.47 3.70
C LYS A 487 -8.11 21.52 4.80
N THR A 488 -9.28 20.92 4.56
CA THR A 488 -10.37 20.93 5.54
C THR A 488 -10.65 19.52 6.07
N TYR A 489 -10.73 19.37 7.39
CA TYR A 489 -11.02 18.13 8.07
C TYR A 489 -12.21 18.31 9.01
N ILE A 490 -12.86 17.22 9.36
CA ILE A 490 -13.92 17.20 10.38
C ILE A 490 -13.40 16.56 11.65
N TYR A 491 -13.74 17.10 12.82
CA TYR A 491 -13.51 16.46 14.11
C TYR A 491 -14.79 16.50 14.95
N SER A 492 -15.44 15.35 15.10
CA SER A 492 -16.73 15.24 15.80
C SER A 492 -16.77 14.04 16.74
N SER A 493 -17.74 14.04 17.66
CA SER A 493 -17.97 12.90 18.53
C SER A 493 -18.63 11.71 17.81
N GLY A 494 -19.30 11.94 16.67
CA GLY A 494 -19.85 10.87 15.83
C GLY A 494 -18.75 10.06 15.13
N SER A 495 -19.00 8.79 14.81
CA SER A 495 -18.03 7.92 14.12
C SER A 495 -17.65 8.50 12.75
N ARG A 496 -16.42 8.24 12.28
CA ARG A 496 -15.97 8.70 10.95
C ARG A 496 -16.93 8.29 9.83
N GLU A 497 -17.55 7.12 9.95
CA GLU A 497 -18.58 6.68 9.01
C GLU A 497 -19.82 7.59 9.03
N ALA A 498 -20.39 7.87 10.21
CA ALA A 498 -21.54 8.76 10.34
C ALA A 498 -21.25 10.15 9.75
N GLN A 499 -20.04 10.66 9.97
CA GLN A 499 -19.59 11.92 9.38
C GLN A 499 -19.55 11.85 7.84
N ARG A 500 -19.01 10.76 7.27
CA ARG A 500 -19.01 10.54 5.81
C ARG A 500 -20.42 10.46 5.25
N LEU A 501 -21.34 9.79 5.94
CA LEU A 501 -22.73 9.68 5.53
C LEU A 501 -23.43 11.05 5.55
N LEU A 502 -23.21 11.84 6.60
CA LEU A 502 -23.77 13.20 6.72
C LEU A 502 -23.36 14.09 5.55
N PHE A 503 -22.04 14.26 5.34
CA PHE A 503 -21.52 15.16 4.29
C PHE A 503 -21.66 14.58 2.87
N GLY A 504 -21.87 13.27 2.73
CA GLY A 504 -22.11 12.62 1.44
C GLY A 504 -23.54 12.79 0.92
N ASN A 505 -24.51 13.03 1.82
CA ASN A 505 -25.94 13.01 1.49
C ASN A 505 -26.63 14.32 1.90
N THR A 506 -26.00 15.48 1.65
CA THR A 506 -26.59 16.77 2.05
C THR A 506 -27.62 17.30 1.06
N LYS A 507 -28.43 18.29 1.49
CA LYS A 507 -29.31 19.06 0.58
C LYS A 507 -28.56 19.82 -0.52
N HIS A 508 -27.25 20.02 -0.36
CA HIS A 508 -26.37 20.67 -1.34
C HIS A 508 -25.57 19.66 -2.18
N GLY A 509 -25.93 18.37 -2.12
CA GLY A 509 -25.21 17.28 -2.77
C GLY A 509 -24.05 16.74 -1.93
N ASP A 510 -23.16 15.98 -2.58
CA ASP A 510 -22.00 15.38 -1.91
C ASP A 510 -20.90 16.43 -1.66
N LEU A 511 -20.67 16.79 -0.40
CA LEU A 511 -19.66 17.75 0.04
C LEU A 511 -18.31 17.11 0.38
N ARG A 512 -18.20 15.78 0.38
CA ARG A 512 -16.96 15.06 0.73
C ARG A 512 -15.80 15.40 -0.21
N ARG A 513 -16.10 15.87 -1.42
CA ARG A 513 -15.11 16.36 -2.39
C ARG A 513 -14.23 17.50 -1.86
N TYR A 514 -14.70 18.25 -0.87
CA TYR A 514 -13.97 19.37 -0.26
C TYR A 514 -13.27 18.99 1.06
N LEU A 515 -13.51 17.77 1.56
CA LEU A 515 -13.00 17.31 2.85
C LEU A 515 -11.83 16.34 2.65
N CYS A 516 -10.74 16.56 3.38
CA CYS A 516 -9.52 15.75 3.31
C CYS A 516 -9.55 14.54 4.25
N GLY A 517 -10.40 14.55 5.29
CA GLY A 517 -10.48 13.46 6.25
C GLY A 517 -11.39 13.76 7.43
N TYR A 518 -11.53 12.75 8.30
CA TYR A 518 -12.44 12.74 9.43
C TYR A 518 -11.72 12.22 10.67
N PHE A 519 -11.84 12.94 11.76
CA PHE A 519 -11.40 12.57 13.10
C PHE A 519 -12.62 12.33 13.97
N ASP A 520 -12.55 11.32 14.82
CA ASP A 520 -13.55 11.05 15.85
C ASP A 520 -12.89 10.80 17.20
N THR A 521 -13.66 10.34 18.19
CA THR A 521 -13.16 10.07 19.54
C THR A 521 -12.09 8.99 19.62
N THR A 522 -11.82 8.22 18.56
CA THR A 522 -10.68 7.29 18.51
C THR A 522 -9.33 8.03 18.48
N THR A 523 -9.32 9.28 17.99
CA THR A 523 -8.18 10.21 18.03
C THR A 523 -7.92 10.72 19.45
N GLY A 524 -8.97 10.72 20.28
CA GLY A 524 -8.97 11.23 21.65
C GLY A 524 -10.23 12.07 21.95
N PRO A 525 -10.49 12.39 23.23
CA PRO A 525 -11.60 13.26 23.64
C PRO A 525 -11.43 14.71 23.14
N LYS A 526 -12.51 15.35 22.68
CA LYS A 526 -12.47 16.71 22.11
C LYS A 526 -12.12 17.81 23.12
N ARG A 527 -12.18 17.51 24.42
CA ARG A 527 -11.86 18.48 25.50
C ARG A 527 -10.44 18.32 26.05
N GLU A 528 -9.58 17.58 25.35
CA GLU A 528 -8.22 17.31 25.79
C GLU A 528 -7.20 17.78 24.74
N ALA A 529 -6.21 18.57 25.17
CA ALA A 529 -5.19 19.13 24.28
C ALA A 529 -4.41 18.06 23.48
N ARG A 530 -4.20 16.87 24.07
CA ARG A 530 -3.50 15.76 23.38
C ARG A 530 -4.18 15.34 22.08
N SER A 531 -5.50 15.44 21.99
CA SER A 531 -6.25 15.07 20.79
C SER A 531 -5.91 16.00 19.62
N TYR A 532 -5.72 17.29 19.90
CA TYR A 532 -5.35 18.29 18.90
C TYR A 532 -3.88 18.19 18.51
N ALA A 533 -3.00 17.79 19.43
CA ALA A 533 -1.62 17.45 19.10
C ALA A 533 -1.57 16.25 18.13
N GLU A 534 -2.36 15.21 18.38
CA GLU A 534 -2.46 14.05 17.50
C GLU A 534 -3.05 14.42 16.13
N ILE A 535 -4.06 15.30 16.10
CA ILE A 535 -4.60 15.85 14.84
C ILE A 535 -3.50 16.59 14.07
N CYS A 536 -2.70 17.44 14.74
CA CYS A 536 -1.60 18.17 14.09
C CYS A 536 -0.57 17.24 13.46
N LEU A 537 -0.20 16.16 14.17
CA LEU A 537 0.69 15.11 13.64
C LEU A 537 0.05 14.38 12.45
N SER A 538 -1.23 14.00 12.57
CA SER A 538 -1.98 13.29 11.54
C SER A 538 -2.14 14.09 10.24
N VAL A 539 -2.36 15.41 10.34
CA VAL A 539 -2.50 16.29 9.17
C VAL A 539 -1.15 16.77 8.62
N GLY A 540 -0.05 16.54 9.35
CA GLY A 540 1.31 16.84 8.92
C GLY A 540 1.64 18.34 8.86
N VAL A 541 1.23 19.12 9.87
CA VAL A 541 1.64 20.53 9.99
C VAL A 541 2.93 20.70 10.80
N ASP A 542 3.79 21.63 10.38
CA ASP A 542 5.04 21.95 11.10
C ASP A 542 4.80 22.77 12.38
N SER A 543 3.69 23.50 12.44
CA SER A 543 3.28 24.31 13.59
C SER A 543 1.79 24.16 13.83
N ALA A 544 1.39 23.93 15.08
CA ALA A 544 -0.01 23.88 15.48
C ALA A 544 -0.77 25.17 15.13
N SER A 545 -0.07 26.32 15.09
CA SER A 545 -0.64 27.60 14.68
C SER A 545 -1.07 27.65 13.21
N ASP A 546 -0.64 26.71 12.38
CA ASP A 546 -1.08 26.61 10.98
C ASP A 546 -2.45 25.91 10.86
N VAL A 547 -2.98 25.40 11.97
CA VAL A 547 -4.32 24.81 12.09
C VAL A 547 -5.27 25.82 12.71
N LEU A 548 -6.45 25.97 12.11
CA LEU A 548 -7.59 26.68 12.68
C LEU A 548 -8.70 25.68 12.99
N PHE A 549 -9.12 25.61 14.25
CA PHE A 549 -10.24 24.80 14.69
C PHE A 549 -11.49 25.68 14.89
N ALA A 550 -12.61 25.31 14.26
CA ALA A 550 -13.90 25.95 14.46
C ALA A 550 -14.83 25.01 15.24
N THR A 551 -15.38 25.51 16.35
CA THR A 551 -16.32 24.78 17.22
C THR A 551 -17.26 25.78 17.89
N ASP A 552 -18.44 25.37 18.34
CA ASP A 552 -19.28 26.18 19.22
C ASP A 552 -18.94 25.99 20.71
N VAL A 553 -18.18 24.93 21.04
CA VAL A 553 -17.93 24.53 22.43
C VAL A 553 -16.66 25.17 22.97
N LEU A 554 -16.81 26.05 23.98
CA LEU A 554 -15.69 26.74 24.62
C LEU A 554 -14.60 25.80 25.15
N ALA A 555 -14.98 24.68 25.80
CA ALA A 555 -14.03 23.73 26.36
C ALA A 555 -13.14 23.07 25.28
N GLU A 556 -13.68 22.87 24.07
CA GLU A 556 -12.92 22.33 22.95
C GLU A 556 -11.96 23.38 22.37
N ALA A 557 -12.40 24.64 22.25
CA ALA A 557 -11.55 25.74 21.83
C ALA A 557 -10.37 25.98 22.81
N VAL A 558 -10.60 25.84 24.12
CA VAL A 558 -9.56 25.90 25.15
C VAL A 558 -8.55 24.77 24.96
N ALA A 559 -9.02 23.52 24.81
CA ALA A 559 -8.14 22.38 24.58
C ALA A 559 -7.31 22.50 23.28
N ALA A 560 -7.91 23.01 22.20
CA ALA A 560 -7.18 23.30 20.96
C ALA A 560 -6.08 24.35 21.17
N LYS A 561 -6.40 25.44 21.87
CA LYS A 561 -5.44 26.51 22.18
C LYS A 561 -4.29 26.04 23.06
N GLU A 562 -4.55 25.17 24.04
CA GLU A 562 -3.52 24.55 24.87
C GLU A 562 -2.53 23.70 24.04
N ALA A 563 -3.00 23.09 22.94
CA ALA A 563 -2.16 22.38 21.97
C ALA A 563 -1.46 23.30 20.96
N GLY A 564 -1.65 24.63 21.06
CA GLY A 564 -1.09 25.61 20.13
C GLY A 564 -1.90 25.79 18.83
N VAL A 565 -3.08 25.16 18.72
CA VAL A 565 -3.99 25.30 17.58
C VAL A 565 -4.82 26.57 17.74
N ASN A 566 -4.95 27.36 16.66
CA ASN A 566 -5.84 28.52 16.68
C ASN A 566 -7.29 28.05 16.74
N ALA A 567 -8.14 28.73 17.51
CA ALA A 567 -9.55 28.37 17.60
C ALA A 567 -10.48 29.58 17.39
N VAL A 568 -11.60 29.35 16.71
CA VAL A 568 -12.71 30.29 16.53
C VAL A 568 -13.98 29.65 17.07
N LEU A 569 -14.75 30.44 17.83
CA LEU A 569 -16.04 30.03 18.35
C LEU A 569 -17.18 30.38 17.38
N MET A 570 -17.93 29.37 16.96
CA MET A 570 -19.05 29.54 16.04
C MET A 570 -20.33 29.87 16.79
N LEU A 571 -20.97 30.96 16.38
CA LEU A 571 -22.22 31.47 16.91
C LEU A 571 -23.36 31.12 15.95
N ARG A 572 -23.94 29.93 16.14
CA ARG A 572 -25.08 29.47 15.34
C ARG A 572 -26.39 29.54 16.13
N PRO A 573 -27.55 29.64 15.45
CA PRO A 573 -28.85 29.56 16.10
C PRO A 573 -29.00 28.24 16.88
N GLY A 574 -29.37 28.34 18.16
CA GLY A 574 -29.55 27.19 19.05
C GLY A 574 -28.33 26.84 19.91
N ASN A 575 -27.16 27.45 19.65
CA ASN A 575 -25.96 27.21 20.46
C ASN A 575 -26.12 27.77 21.89
N ALA A 576 -25.44 27.14 22.85
CA ALA A 576 -25.38 27.63 24.21
C ALA A 576 -24.74 29.03 24.28
N LEU A 577 -25.19 29.84 25.24
CA LEU A 577 -24.59 31.16 25.47
C LEU A 577 -23.15 30.99 25.97
N LEU A 578 -22.22 31.70 25.35
CA LEU A 578 -20.85 31.78 25.80
C LEU A 578 -20.74 32.72 27.01
N PRO A 579 -19.90 32.40 28.01
CA PRO A 579 -19.60 33.34 29.09
C PRO A 579 -18.94 34.61 28.54
N PRO A 580 -19.14 35.78 29.17
CA PRO A 580 -18.44 37.00 28.80
C PRO A 580 -16.91 36.82 28.93
N ASP A 581 -16.15 37.53 28.10
CA ASP A 581 -14.68 37.58 28.14
C ASP A 581 -13.94 36.23 27.98
N HIS A 582 -14.53 35.31 27.20
CA HIS A 582 -13.96 33.98 26.94
C HIS A 582 -12.63 34.00 26.14
N GLY A 583 -12.23 35.12 25.53
CA GLY A 583 -10.90 35.30 24.95
C GLY A 583 -10.62 34.60 23.62
N PHE A 584 -11.67 34.27 22.85
CA PHE A 584 -11.57 33.66 21.50
C PHE A 584 -12.26 34.56 20.46
N LYS A 585 -11.80 34.52 19.20
CA LYS A 585 -12.53 35.14 18.08
C LYS A 585 -13.87 34.40 17.90
N THR A 586 -14.94 35.13 17.64
CA THR A 586 -16.25 34.56 17.33
C THR A 586 -16.61 34.83 15.88
N SER A 587 -17.47 33.99 15.31
CA SER A 587 -18.00 34.19 13.96
C SER A 587 -19.38 33.53 13.81
N LYS A 588 -20.25 34.10 12.96
CA LYS A 588 -21.60 33.58 12.71
C LYS A 588 -21.69 32.68 11.47
N THR A 589 -20.73 32.81 10.56
CA THR A 589 -20.67 32.09 9.28
C THR A 589 -19.23 31.67 8.99
N LEU A 590 -19.04 30.57 8.26
CA LEU A 590 -17.70 30.04 8.01
C LEU A 590 -16.87 30.95 7.10
N ASP A 591 -17.46 31.72 6.21
CA ASP A 591 -16.73 32.63 5.32
C ASP A 591 -15.98 33.76 6.07
N GLU A 592 -16.38 34.10 7.29
CA GLU A 592 -15.78 35.17 8.10
C GLU A 592 -14.61 34.71 8.99
N ILE A 593 -14.32 33.41 9.05
CA ILE A 593 -13.31 32.90 9.98
C ILE A 593 -11.88 33.22 9.54
N LEU A 594 -11.65 33.47 8.24
CA LEU A 594 -10.36 33.76 7.61
C LEU A 594 -10.00 35.24 7.49
#